data_AF-A0A382RG51-F1
#
_entry.id   AF-A0A382RG51-F1
#
_cell.length_a   1.000
_cell.length_b   1.000
_cell.length_c   1.000
_cell.angle_alpha   90.00
_cell.angle_beta   90.00
_cell.angle_gamma   90.00
#
_symmetry.space_group_name_H-M   'P 1'
#
loop_
_entity.id
_entity.type
_entity.pdbx_description
1 polymer ?
#
loop_
_entity_poly.entity_id
_entity_poly.type
_entity_poly.pdbx_seq_one_letter_code
_entity_poly.pdbx_strand_id
1 'polypeptide(L)'
;VAFSLVHLSDLHFNAYPEKLSEWNFKRALGAANLFLKRARKHPLSRNRLLVEHVSNLQWDHLVISGDLTQLGLEQEFEQARKELDPLLQEKNRVSIIPGNHDRYVTE
;
A
#
# COMPACT_ATOMS: atom_id res chain seq x y z
N VAL A 1 25.23 -8.95 18.53
CA VAL A 1 24.63 -8.83 17.18
C VAL A 1 23.70 -7.63 17.21
N ALA A 2 23.72 -6.77 16.19
CA ALA A 2 22.84 -5.60 16.11
C ALA A 2 21.50 -6.00 15.47
N PHE A 3 20.39 -5.50 16.01
CA PHE A 3 19.06 -5.70 15.43
C PHE A 3 18.78 -4.62 14.38
N SER A 4 18.19 -5.02 13.26
CA SER A 4 17.94 -4.19 12.09
C SER A 4 16.45 -4.18 11.73
N LEU A 5 15.88 -2.97 11.73
CA LEU A 5 14.47 -2.73 11.43
C LEU A 5 14.33 -2.05 10.07
N VAL A 6 13.47 -2.59 9.21
CA VAL A 6 12.98 -1.89 8.02
C VAL A 6 11.62 -1.28 8.33
N HIS A 7 11.45 0.01 8.03
CA HIS A 7 10.19 0.72 8.24
C HIS A 7 9.70 1.33 6.92
N LEU A 8 8.47 0.98 6.54
CA LEU A 8 7.78 1.46 5.34
C LEU A 8 6.45 2.14 5.74
N SER A 9 6.03 3.11 4.94
CA SER A 9 4.74 3.83 5.09
C SER A 9 4.32 4.41 3.74
N ASP A 10 3.05 4.80 3.60
CA ASP A 10 2.52 5.58 2.47
C ASP A 10 2.79 4.91 1.10
N LEU A 11 2.59 3.59 1.04
CA LEU A 11 2.81 2.81 -0.16
C LEU A 11 1.79 3.15 -1.26
N HIS A 12 0.55 3.46 -0.86
CA HIS A 12 -0.54 3.90 -1.74
C HIS A 12 -0.65 3.10 -3.04
N PHE A 13 -0.80 1.78 -2.93
CA PHE A 13 -1.24 0.95 -4.04
C PHE A 13 -2.57 1.48 -4.57
N ASN A 14 -2.70 1.48 -5.89
CA ASN A 14 -3.83 2.08 -6.58
C ASN A 14 -4.43 1.11 -7.60
N ALA A 15 -5.73 0.90 -7.47
CA ALA A 15 -6.56 0.22 -8.44
C ALA A 15 -7.64 1.18 -8.95
N TYR A 16 -8.26 0.84 -10.06
CA TYR A 16 -9.40 1.57 -10.57
C TYR A 16 -10.69 0.86 -10.14
N PRO A 17 -11.71 1.58 -9.65
CA PRO A 17 -12.99 0.96 -9.34
C PRO A 17 -13.59 0.35 -10.60
N GLU A 18 -14.01 -0.92 -10.52
CA GLU A 18 -14.59 -1.65 -11.66
C GLU A 18 -16.12 -1.63 -11.63
N LYS A 19 -16.73 -1.45 -10.45
CA LYS A 19 -18.19 -1.47 -10.28
C LYS A 19 -18.73 -0.10 -9.93
N LEU A 20 -19.91 0.24 -10.45
CA LEU A 20 -20.61 1.49 -10.12
C LEU A 20 -20.95 1.61 -8.62
N SER A 21 -21.18 0.49 -7.92
CA SER A 21 -21.44 0.44 -6.48
C SER A 21 -20.21 0.79 -5.63
N GLU A 22 -19.00 0.75 -6.20
CA GLU A 22 -17.76 1.12 -5.52
C GLU A 22 -17.55 2.64 -5.53
N TRP A 23 -18.34 3.39 -6.32
CA TRP A 23 -18.31 4.84 -6.35
C TRP A 23 -19.21 5.43 -5.27
N ASN A 24 -18.61 5.86 -4.15
CA ASN A 24 -19.25 6.81 -3.24
C ASN A 24 -18.73 8.23 -3.53
N PHE A 25 -19.49 9.26 -3.15
CA PHE A 25 -19.16 10.66 -3.44
C PHE A 25 -17.77 11.07 -2.90
N LYS A 26 -17.33 10.47 -1.77
CA LYS A 26 -15.98 10.68 -1.22
C LYS A 26 -14.88 10.05 -2.08
N ARG A 27 -15.10 8.85 -2.65
CA ARG A 27 -14.19 8.18 -3.59
C ARG A 27 -14.11 8.93 -4.91
N ALA A 28 -15.23 9.51 -5.38
CA ALA A 28 -15.22 10.37 -6.56
C ALA A 28 -14.38 11.65 -6.36
N LEU A 29 -14.54 12.32 -5.21
CA LEU A 29 -13.72 13.48 -4.84
C LEU A 29 -12.23 13.11 -4.65
N GLY A 30 -11.95 11.96 -4.03
CA GLY A 30 -10.60 11.42 -3.88
C GLY A 30 -9.92 11.14 -5.24
N ALA A 31 -10.63 10.45 -6.14
CA ALA A 31 -10.18 10.16 -7.49
C ALA A 31 -9.93 11.44 -8.30
N ALA A 32 -10.81 12.44 -8.21
CA ALA A 32 -10.63 13.73 -8.88
C ALA A 32 -9.38 14.48 -8.39
N ASN A 33 -9.13 14.52 -7.07
CA ASN A 33 -7.94 15.14 -6.50
C ASN A 33 -6.65 14.40 -6.88
N LEU A 34 -6.70 13.07 -6.99
CA LEU A 34 -5.59 12.22 -7.46
C LEU A 34 -5.28 12.44 -8.93
N PHE A 35 -6.31 12.48 -9.78
CA PHE A 35 -6.17 12.71 -11.22
C PHE A 35 -5.57 14.09 -11.52
N LEU A 36 -5.90 15.11 -10.71
CA LEU A 36 -5.39 16.47 -10.87
C LEU A 36 -3.98 16.69 -10.30
N LYS A 37 -3.53 15.93 -9.29
CA LYS A 37 -2.24 16.20 -8.60
C LYS A 37 -1.18 15.10 -8.68
N ARG A 38 -1.52 13.83 -8.88
CA ARG A 38 -0.61 12.69 -8.59
C ARG A 38 -0.35 11.72 -9.74
N ALA A 39 -1.07 11.80 -10.86
CA ALA A 39 -0.87 10.91 -12.03
C ALA A 39 0.56 10.92 -12.62
N ARG A 40 1.41 11.88 -12.23
CA ARG A 40 2.81 12.00 -12.69
C ARG A 40 3.88 11.64 -11.64
N LYS A 41 3.54 11.37 -10.37
CA LYS A 41 4.53 11.33 -9.27
C LYS A 41 4.86 9.96 -8.70
N HIS A 42 4.02 8.93 -8.87
CA HIS A 42 4.24 7.61 -8.27
C HIS A 42 3.86 6.48 -9.23
N PRO A 43 4.73 6.05 -10.15
CA PRO A 43 4.47 4.86 -10.93
C PRO A 43 4.51 3.62 -10.02
N LEU A 44 3.62 2.65 -10.27
CA LEU A 44 3.58 1.35 -9.58
C LEU A 44 4.95 0.65 -9.55
N SER A 45 5.82 0.95 -10.51
CA SER A 45 7.21 0.49 -10.54
C SER A 45 8.02 0.89 -9.30
N ARG A 46 7.70 2.00 -8.62
CA ARG A 46 8.37 2.42 -7.39
C ARG A 46 8.24 1.37 -6.29
N ASN A 47 7.01 0.89 -6.06
CA ASN A 47 6.74 -0.06 -4.98
C ASN A 47 7.40 -1.41 -5.29
N ARG A 48 7.44 -1.83 -6.56
CA ARG A 48 8.17 -3.02 -7.00
C ARG A 48 9.67 -2.93 -6.74
N LEU A 49 10.30 -1.83 -7.14
CA LEU A 49 11.73 -1.60 -6.91
C LEU A 49 12.06 -1.53 -5.42
N LEU A 50 11.17 -0.94 -4.61
CA LEU A 50 11.31 -0.91 -3.16
C LEU A 50 11.24 -2.32 -2.56
N VAL A 51 10.27 -3.13 -2.98
CA VAL A 51 10.13 -4.51 -2.53
C VAL A 51 11.35 -5.34 -2.91
N GLU A 52 11.80 -5.22 -4.16
CA GLU A 52 13.00 -5.89 -4.64
C GLU A 52 14.23 -5.47 -3.83
N HIS A 53 14.40 -4.18 -3.58
CA HIS A 53 15.52 -3.69 -2.76
C HIS A 53 15.47 -4.26 -1.34
N VAL A 54 14.33 -4.17 -0.65
CA VAL A 54 14.17 -4.67 0.72
C VAL A 54 14.34 -6.19 0.78
N SER A 55 13.89 -6.94 -0.23
CA SER A 55 14.07 -8.40 -0.28
C SER A 55 15.55 -8.83 -0.36
N ASN A 56 16.43 -7.96 -0.86
CA ASN A 56 17.86 -8.21 -0.97
C ASN A 56 18.66 -7.72 0.25
N LEU A 57 18.02 -6.99 1.17
CA LEU A 57 18.64 -6.59 2.44
C LEU A 57 18.56 -7.72 3.47
N GLN A 58 19.53 -7.76 4.38
CA GLN A 58 19.40 -8.53 5.62
C GLN A 58 18.70 -7.64 6.66
N TRP A 59 17.55 -8.09 7.16
CA TRP A 59 16.78 -7.38 8.18
C TRP A 59 16.10 -8.35 9.14
N ASP A 60 15.93 -7.93 10.40
CA ASP A 60 15.34 -8.75 11.45
C ASP A 60 13.83 -8.58 11.56
N HIS A 61 13.31 -7.37 11.29
CA HIS A 61 11.86 -7.11 11.35
C HIS A 61 11.43 -5.99 10.40
N LEU A 62 10.25 -6.14 9.82
CA LEU A 62 9.60 -5.17 8.94
C LEU A 62 8.38 -4.56 9.63
N VAL A 63 8.30 -3.23 9.62
CA VAL A 63 7.11 -2.48 10.04
C VAL A 63 6.52 -1.74 8.84
N ILE A 64 5.22 -1.91 8.62
CA ILE A 64 4.44 -1.09 7.69
C ILE A 64 3.41 -0.30 8.49
N SER A 65 3.57 1.02 8.56
CA SER A 65 2.80 1.88 9.48
C SER A 65 1.54 2.52 8.88
N GLY A 66 1.09 2.04 7.71
CA GLY A 66 -0.20 2.38 7.15
C GLY A 66 -0.15 2.93 5.73
N ASP A 67 -1.33 3.31 5.26
CA ASP A 67 -1.60 3.84 3.93
C ASP A 67 -1.07 2.91 2.84
N LEU A 68 -1.42 1.63 2.99
CA LEU A 68 -1.20 0.62 1.95
C LEU A 68 -1.96 1.00 0.68
N THR A 69 -3.17 1.50 0.84
CA THR A 69 -4.11 1.79 -0.24
C THR A 69 -4.25 3.29 -0.46
N GLN A 70 -4.82 3.67 -1.61
CA GLN A 70 -5.05 5.07 -1.94
C GLN A 70 -6.52 5.47 -1.68
N LEU A 71 -7.46 4.56 -1.90
CA LEU A 71 -8.92 4.77 -1.78
C LEU A 71 -9.60 3.77 -0.82
N GLY A 72 -8.87 2.80 -0.28
CA GLY A 72 -9.41 1.73 0.55
C GLY A 72 -10.33 0.80 -0.24
N LEU A 73 -9.96 0.46 -1.48
CA LEU A 73 -10.68 -0.54 -2.29
C LEU A 73 -10.14 -1.94 -2.00
N GLU A 74 -11.01 -2.95 -2.03
CA GLU A 74 -10.59 -4.36 -1.88
C GLU A 74 -9.50 -4.72 -2.90
N GLN A 75 -9.66 -4.28 -4.15
CA GLN A 75 -8.66 -4.48 -5.22
C GLN A 75 -7.30 -3.85 -4.88
N GLU A 76 -7.26 -2.73 -4.16
CA GLU A 76 -6.01 -2.10 -3.73
C GLU A 76 -5.31 -2.96 -2.67
N PHE A 77 -6.07 -3.57 -1.75
CA PHE A 77 -5.52 -4.51 -0.78
C PHE A 77 -5.03 -5.80 -1.45
N GLU A 78 -5.76 -6.34 -2.42
CA GLU A 78 -5.33 -7.49 -3.22
C GLU A 78 -4.01 -7.21 -3.94
N GLN A 79 -3.90 -6.04 -4.56
CA GLN A 79 -2.68 -5.60 -5.21
C GLN A 79 -1.54 -5.41 -4.21
N ALA A 80 -1.79 -4.76 -3.08
CA ALA A 80 -0.80 -4.58 -2.02
C ALA A 80 -0.27 -5.94 -1.53
N ARG A 81 -1.18 -6.90 -1.28
CA ARG A 81 -0.81 -8.27 -0.88
C ARG A 81 0.07 -8.94 -1.92
N LYS A 82 -0.30 -8.85 -3.20
CA LYS A 82 0.45 -9.48 -4.30
C LYS A 82 1.86 -8.89 -4.44
N GLU A 83 1.98 -7.57 -4.39
CA GLU A 83 3.26 -6.89 -4.61
C GLU A 83 4.17 -7.00 -3.38
N LEU A 84 3.61 -7.03 -2.16
CA LEU A 84 4.38 -7.20 -0.92
C LEU A 84 4.71 -8.66 -0.60
N ASP A 85 4.12 -9.64 -1.28
CA ASP A 85 4.29 -11.07 -1.02
C ASP A 85 5.75 -11.50 -0.76
N PRO A 86 6.77 -11.03 -1.52
CA PRO A 86 8.16 -11.37 -1.25
C PRO A 86 8.67 -10.99 0.15
N LEU A 87 8.10 -9.94 0.77
CA LEU A 87 8.48 -9.47 2.11
C LEU A 87 7.65 -10.12 3.23
N LEU A 88 6.52 -10.73 2.89
CA LEU A 88 5.51 -11.21 3.86
C LEU A 88 5.57 -12.72 4.14
N GLN A 89 6.56 -13.42 3.57
CA GLN A 89 6.70 -14.88 3.71
C GLN A 89 6.83 -15.33 5.17
N GLU A 90 7.54 -14.56 5.99
CA GLU A 90 7.74 -14.84 7.42
C GLU A 90 6.87 -13.91 8.29
N LYS A 91 5.63 -14.33 8.57
CA LYS A 91 4.65 -13.50 9.29
C LYS A 91 5.12 -13.00 10.66
N ASN A 92 5.97 -13.75 11.36
CA ASN A 92 6.44 -13.41 12.71
C ASN A 92 7.45 -12.25 12.73
N ARG A 93 8.03 -11.89 11.58
CA ARG A 93 8.96 -10.76 11.45
C ARG A 93 8.35 -9.54 10.75
N VAL A 94 7.02 -9.49 10.66
CA VAL A 94 6.31 -8.40 10.01
C VAL A 94 5.21 -7.87 10.92
N SER A 95 5.13 -6.55 11.05
CA SER A 95 4.02 -5.87 11.72
C SER A 95 3.41 -4.84 10.77
N ILE A 96 2.11 -4.91 10.57
CA ILE A 96 1.36 -4.01 9.69
C ILE A 96 0.21 -3.41 10.50
N ILE A 97 0.08 -2.09 10.45
CA ILE A 97 -1.10 -1.38 10.95
C ILE A 97 -1.76 -0.61 9.80
N PRO A 98 -3.09 -0.48 9.78
CA PRO A 98 -3.77 0.30 8.76
C PRO A 98 -3.62 1.81 9.01
N GLY A 99 -3.45 2.57 7.92
CA GLY A 99 -3.46 4.03 7.92
C GLY A 99 -4.85 4.62 7.76
N ASN A 100 -4.93 5.93 7.50
CA ASN A 100 -6.21 6.61 7.28
C ASN A 100 -6.83 6.21 5.93
N HIS A 101 -6.03 6.03 4.88
CA HIS A 101 -6.53 5.64 3.56
C HIS A 101 -7.02 4.18 3.52
N ASP A 102 -6.52 3.34 4.42
CA ASP A 102 -6.92 1.93 4.51
C ASP A 102 -8.27 1.74 5.21
N ARG A 103 -8.68 2.72 6.02
CA ARG A 103 -9.96 2.70 6.76
C ARG A 103 -11.03 3.56 6.11
N TYR A 104 -10.79 4.04 4.89
CA TYR A 104 -11.59 5.11 4.27
C TYR A 104 -13.05 4.70 4.01
N VAL A 105 -13.35 3.40 4.02
CA VAL A 105 -14.71 2.87 3.92
C VAL A 105 -14.98 1.92 5.07
N THR A 106 -15.79 2.39 6.01
CA THR A 106 -16.56 1.54 6.91
C THR A 106 -17.71 1.02 6.04
N GLU A 107 -17.71 -0.27 5.73
CA GLU A 107 -18.94 -0.92 5.24
C GLU A 107 -20.08 -0.76 6.25
#